data_AF-A0A8H2ZI51-F1
#
_entry.id   AF-A0A8H2ZI51-F1
#
_cell.length_a   1.000
_cell.length_b   1.000
_cell.length_c   1.000
_cell.angle_alpha   90.00
_cell.angle_beta   90.00
_cell.angle_gamma   90.00
#
_symmetry.space_group_name_H-M   'P 1'
#
loop_
_entity.id
_entity.type
_entity.pdbx_description
1 polymer ?
#
loop_
_entity_poly.entity_id
_entity_poly.type
_entity_poly.pdbx_seq_one_letter_code
_entity_poly.pdbx_strand_id
1 'polypeptide(L)'
;MVSGVIRPYGVLRRFMSEDVRKQLYVGCLNREFDDVLTKVRPITTNEMDYGFLQVYLAKSCTWGHMESVDYIWHKYVMNNQILIIRPHVLCAMSNLALANEKFFVTKQIYEYFEQLYGSQIYDETMLHWKYELLRIKIESFASGTGDSTSFSEKWKVFLEDIDHVLPISTTFNVRDFPHMIKALANDLRNGNITEESLLEMLFTEKKINIGNPSSLPLLLNLLLLQPTFTNTFKLDIFKKFYQTHPQLDRKDSLIIMFKLLKGDGYNLSQLVIFATNLDKGKLKLTSLSSKLLTKGISNT
;
A
#
# COMPACT_ATOMS: atom_id res chain seq x y z
N MET A 1 40.61 33.34 -4.73
CA MET A 1 40.66 33.63 -6.17
C MET A 1 41.05 32.36 -6.90
N VAL A 2 40.09 31.70 -7.54
CA VAL A 2 40.35 30.63 -8.51
C VAL A 2 39.53 30.97 -9.74
N SER A 3 40.23 31.46 -10.76
CA SER A 3 39.72 31.81 -12.07
C SER A 3 39.36 30.53 -12.82
N GLY A 4 38.07 30.18 -12.85
CA GLY A 4 37.53 29.14 -13.70
C GLY A 4 36.91 29.76 -14.95
N VAL A 5 37.59 29.59 -16.08
CA VAL A 5 37.17 30.05 -17.41
C VAL A 5 35.76 29.55 -17.74
N ILE A 6 34.80 30.46 -17.85
CA ILE A 6 33.48 30.20 -18.43
C ILE A 6 33.71 29.91 -19.92
N ARG A 7 33.73 28.63 -20.32
CA ARG A 7 33.66 28.25 -21.73
C ARG A 7 32.23 28.50 -22.21
N PRO A 8 32.00 29.32 -23.24
CA PRO A 8 30.69 29.42 -23.87
C PRO A 8 30.51 28.16 -24.73
N TYR A 9 29.95 27.09 -24.15
CA TYR A 9 29.37 26.04 -24.97
C TYR A 9 28.10 26.62 -25.59
N GLY A 10 28.21 27.04 -26.85
CA GLY A 10 27.07 27.15 -27.74
C GLY A 10 26.47 25.76 -27.95
N VAL A 11 25.73 25.26 -26.97
CA VAL A 11 24.90 24.07 -27.13
C VAL A 11 23.73 24.50 -28.00
N LEU A 12 23.83 24.25 -29.30
CA LEU A 12 22.66 24.11 -30.16
C LEU A 12 21.77 23.06 -29.49
N ARG A 13 20.78 23.49 -28.70
CA ARG A 13 19.71 22.63 -28.22
C ARG A 13 18.98 22.13 -29.46
N ARG A 14 19.37 20.97 -29.97
CA ARG A 14 18.57 20.24 -30.95
C ARG A 14 17.35 19.78 -30.18
N PHE A 15 16.22 20.42 -30.41
CA PHE A 15 14.96 19.95 -29.89
C PHE A 15 14.46 18.82 -30.80
N MET A 16 13.81 17.81 -30.22
CA MET A 16 13.07 16.80 -30.98
C MET A 16 12.21 17.47 -32.04
N SER A 17 12.27 16.98 -33.28
CA SER A 17 11.43 17.52 -34.35
C SER A 17 9.95 17.30 -34.04
N GLU A 18 9.10 18.24 -34.49
CA GLU A 18 7.67 18.19 -34.20
C GLU A 18 7.02 16.89 -34.74
N ASP A 19 7.49 16.40 -35.89
CA ASP A 19 7.00 15.16 -36.50
C ASP A 19 7.33 13.92 -35.67
N VAL A 20 8.58 13.81 -35.18
CA VAL A 20 8.98 12.71 -34.29
C VAL A 20 8.16 12.77 -33.01
N ARG A 21 8.00 13.97 -32.43
CA ARG A 21 7.19 14.18 -31.23
C ARG A 21 5.74 13.72 -31.45
N LYS A 22 5.09 14.13 -32.54
CA LYS A 22 3.73 13.73 -32.89
C LYS A 22 3.60 12.21 -33.02
N GLN A 23 4.54 11.56 -33.73
CA GLN A 23 4.54 10.11 -33.89
C GLN A 23 4.64 9.38 -32.55
N LEU A 24 5.52 9.84 -31.64
CA LEU A 24 5.66 9.26 -30.31
C LEU A 24 4.38 9.43 -29.46
N TYR A 25 3.76 10.61 -29.49
CA TYR A 25 2.48 10.82 -28.81
C TYR A 25 1.36 9.93 -29.35
N VAL A 26 1.26 9.80 -30.68
CA VAL A 26 0.26 8.92 -31.31
C VAL A 26 0.49 7.47 -30.91
N GLY A 27 1.74 6.98 -30.92
CA GLY A 27 2.05 5.63 -30.45
C GLY A 27 1.63 5.39 -28.99
N CYS A 28 1.90 6.36 -28.10
CA CYS A 28 1.44 6.30 -26.71
C CYS A 28 -0.09 6.24 -26.58
N LEU A 29 -0.82 6.98 -27.42
CA LEU A 29 -2.29 7.01 -27.41
C LEU A 29 -2.89 5.71 -27.98
N ASN A 30 -2.23 5.12 -28.98
CA ASN A 30 -2.60 3.85 -29.60
C ASN A 30 -2.13 2.62 -28.80
N ARG A 31 -1.41 2.83 -27.69
CA ARG A 31 -0.86 1.79 -26.80
C ARG A 31 0.26 0.95 -27.43
N GLU A 32 0.97 1.51 -28.41
CA GLU A 32 2.10 0.90 -29.11
C GLU A 32 3.41 1.11 -28.31
N PHE A 33 3.42 0.74 -27.03
CA PHE A 33 4.50 1.12 -26.10
C PHE A 33 5.86 0.51 -26.43
N ASP A 34 5.91 -0.71 -27.00
CA ASP A 34 7.17 -1.35 -27.44
C ASP A 34 7.81 -0.60 -28.62
N ASP A 35 7.00 -0.16 -29.58
CA ASP A 35 7.46 0.61 -30.73
C ASP A 35 7.91 2.01 -30.33
N VAL A 36 7.15 2.65 -29.42
CA VAL A 36 7.54 3.92 -28.81
C VAL A 36 8.86 3.75 -28.07
N LEU A 37 9.03 2.71 -27.25
CA LEU A 37 10.27 2.47 -26.50
C LEU A 37 11.48 2.31 -27.42
N THR A 38 11.31 1.56 -28.52
CA THR A 38 12.35 1.35 -29.53
C THR A 38 12.78 2.67 -30.17
N LYS A 39 11.84 3.58 -30.45
CA LYS A 39 12.11 4.91 -31.00
C LYS A 39 12.71 5.87 -29.96
N VAL A 40 12.33 5.76 -28.69
CA VAL A 40 12.79 6.65 -27.61
C VAL A 40 14.21 6.30 -27.14
N ARG A 41 14.60 5.03 -27.16
CA ARG A 41 15.94 4.55 -26.76
C ARG A 41 17.11 5.32 -27.38
N PRO A 42 17.19 5.49 -28.71
CA PRO A 42 18.30 6.18 -29.37
C PRO A 42 18.31 7.70 -29.16
N ILE A 43 17.21 8.30 -28.72
CA ILE A 43 17.11 9.76 -28.55
C ILE A 43 17.99 10.20 -27.37
N THR A 44 18.85 11.18 -27.61
CA THR A 44 19.74 11.72 -26.57
C THR A 44 18.94 12.49 -25.53
N THR A 45 19.46 12.56 -24.30
CA THR A 45 18.79 13.27 -23.20
C THR A 45 18.53 14.74 -23.53
N ASN A 46 19.44 15.37 -24.26
CA ASN A 46 19.35 16.80 -24.63
C ASN A 46 18.27 17.10 -25.68
N GLU A 47 17.86 16.09 -26.45
CA GLU A 47 16.85 16.23 -27.50
C GLU A 47 15.44 15.87 -26.99
N MET A 48 15.34 15.24 -25.82
CA MET A 48 14.09 14.68 -25.32
C MET A 48 13.10 15.75 -24.83
N ASP A 49 11.83 15.62 -25.21
CA ASP A 49 10.75 16.50 -24.78
C ASP A 49 10.23 16.08 -23.40
N TYR A 50 10.31 16.99 -22.43
CA TYR A 50 9.90 16.74 -21.04
C TYR A 50 8.40 16.44 -20.92
N GLY A 51 7.55 17.16 -21.66
CA GLY A 51 6.10 16.95 -21.64
C GLY A 51 5.74 15.55 -22.17
N PHE A 52 6.43 15.12 -23.22
CA PHE A 52 6.28 13.78 -23.77
C PHE A 52 6.68 12.72 -22.76
N LEU A 53 7.83 12.87 -22.07
CA LEU A 53 8.24 11.92 -21.04
C LEU A 53 7.20 11.77 -19.92
N GLN A 54 6.59 12.88 -19.48
CA GLN A 54 5.53 12.83 -18.47
C GLN A 54 4.31 12.05 -18.96
N VAL A 55 3.85 12.31 -20.18
CA VAL A 55 2.69 11.62 -20.78
C VAL A 55 3.01 10.15 -21.01
N TYR A 56 4.17 9.86 -21.59
CA TYR A 56 4.62 8.50 -21.87
C TYR A 56 4.74 7.67 -20.60
N LEU A 57 5.35 8.22 -19.54
CA LEU A 57 5.43 7.54 -18.24
C LEU A 57 4.05 7.27 -17.65
N ALA A 58 3.18 8.28 -17.61
CA ALA A 58 1.83 8.14 -17.05
C ALA A 58 0.99 7.11 -17.82
N LYS A 59 1.06 7.12 -19.15
CA LYS A 59 0.37 6.14 -20.02
C LYS A 59 0.98 4.75 -19.88
N SER A 60 2.30 4.62 -19.79
CA SER A 60 2.97 3.33 -19.55
C SER A 60 2.53 2.72 -18.22
N CYS A 61 2.42 3.53 -17.15
CA CYS A 61 1.87 3.06 -15.88
C CYS A 61 0.41 2.63 -16.01
N THR A 62 -0.42 3.43 -16.70
CA THR A 62 -1.85 3.14 -16.90
C THR A 62 -2.08 1.81 -17.64
N TRP A 63 -1.24 1.51 -18.63
CA TRP A 63 -1.34 0.31 -19.47
C TRP A 63 -0.45 -0.83 -19.00
N GLY A 64 0.25 -0.67 -17.89
CA GLY A 64 1.08 -1.71 -17.29
C GLY A 64 2.34 -2.08 -18.07
N HIS A 65 2.88 -1.16 -18.87
CA HIS A 65 4.11 -1.41 -19.66
C HIS A 65 5.37 -1.10 -18.84
N MET A 66 5.86 -2.11 -18.13
CA MET A 66 6.92 -1.96 -17.14
C MET A 66 8.28 -1.64 -17.77
N GLU A 67 8.56 -2.10 -18.99
CA GLU A 67 9.81 -1.86 -19.71
C GLU A 67 10.01 -0.37 -20.02
N SER A 68 8.94 0.32 -20.40
CA SER A 68 8.96 1.78 -20.60
C SER A 68 9.15 2.51 -19.28
N VAL A 69 8.46 2.09 -18.22
CA VAL A 69 8.58 2.68 -16.89
C VAL A 69 10.01 2.55 -16.35
N ASP A 70 10.60 1.36 -16.42
CA ASP A 70 11.98 1.11 -16.00
C ASP A 70 12.98 1.95 -16.79
N TYR A 71 12.84 1.97 -18.12
CA TYR A 71 13.74 2.73 -18.96
C TYR A 71 13.69 4.23 -18.61
N ILE A 72 12.49 4.79 -18.42
CA ILE A 72 12.33 6.19 -18.03
C ILE A 72 12.91 6.45 -16.64
N TRP A 73 12.61 5.58 -15.68
CA TRP A 73 13.10 5.68 -14.30
C TRP A 73 14.62 5.73 -14.26
N HIS A 74 15.30 4.75 -14.87
CA HIS A 74 16.76 4.69 -14.83
C HIS A 74 17.41 5.80 -15.66
N LYS A 75 16.94 6.05 -16.89
CA LYS A 75 17.60 7.04 -17.77
C LYS A 75 17.32 8.47 -17.32
N TYR A 76 16.06 8.85 -17.11
CA TYR A 76 15.68 10.26 -16.96
C TYR A 76 15.52 10.73 -15.52
N VAL A 77 15.28 9.82 -14.58
CA VAL A 77 15.09 10.15 -13.16
C VAL A 77 16.38 9.90 -12.38
N MET A 78 16.90 8.67 -12.42
CA MET A 78 18.07 8.29 -11.62
C MET A 78 19.38 8.85 -12.21
N ASN A 79 19.67 8.59 -13.48
CA ASN A 79 20.98 8.91 -14.07
C ASN A 79 21.13 10.38 -14.46
N ASN A 80 20.11 10.95 -15.14
CA ASN A 80 20.19 12.32 -15.65
C ASN A 80 19.45 13.34 -14.78
N GLN A 81 18.56 12.91 -13.88
CA GLN A 81 17.79 13.78 -12.97
C GLN A 81 17.05 14.94 -13.67
N ILE A 82 16.58 14.72 -14.91
CA ILE A 82 15.87 15.75 -15.68
C ILE A 82 14.35 15.64 -15.55
N LEU A 83 13.82 14.48 -15.13
CA LEU A 83 12.39 14.25 -15.00
C LEU A 83 11.97 14.25 -13.53
N ILE A 84 11.19 15.27 -13.14
CA ILE A 84 10.49 15.29 -11.86
C ILE A 84 9.15 14.57 -12.02
N ILE A 85 8.91 13.56 -11.19
CA ILE A 85 7.70 12.73 -11.23
C ILE A 85 6.75 13.17 -10.11
N ARG A 86 5.47 13.34 -10.45
CA ARG A 86 4.41 13.71 -9.50
C ARG A 86 4.05 12.53 -8.58
N PRO A 87 3.64 12.78 -7.32
CA PRO A 87 3.36 11.72 -6.34
C PRO A 87 2.38 10.62 -6.79
N HIS A 88 1.28 10.99 -7.47
CA HIS A 88 0.32 10.01 -7.97
C HIS A 88 0.91 9.08 -9.04
N VAL A 89 1.86 9.57 -9.86
CA VAL A 89 2.56 8.74 -10.84
C VAL A 89 3.57 7.82 -10.14
N LEU A 90 4.25 8.30 -9.09
CA LEU A 90 5.11 7.45 -8.25
C LEU A 90 4.32 6.29 -7.64
N CYS A 91 3.10 6.54 -7.15
CA CYS A 91 2.23 5.46 -6.66
C CYS A 91 1.86 4.46 -7.76
N ALA A 92 1.54 4.94 -8.96
CA ALA A 92 1.24 4.07 -10.11
C ALA A 92 2.45 3.21 -10.51
N MET A 93 3.65 3.83 -10.55
CA MET A 93 4.91 3.12 -10.80
C MET A 93 5.20 2.07 -9.73
N SER A 94 5.05 2.41 -8.45
CA SER A 94 5.29 1.48 -7.34
C SER A 94 4.31 0.30 -7.36
N ASN A 95 3.02 0.53 -7.63
CA ASN A 95 2.05 -0.55 -7.78
C ASN A 95 2.39 -1.47 -8.97
N LEU A 96 2.80 -0.89 -10.10
CA LEU A 96 3.22 -1.68 -11.25
C LEU A 96 4.49 -2.48 -10.97
N ALA A 97 5.46 -1.88 -10.27
CA ALA A 97 6.68 -2.57 -9.84
C ALA A 97 6.37 -3.72 -8.88
N LEU A 98 5.46 -3.53 -7.92
CA LEU A 98 4.97 -4.59 -7.03
C LEU A 98 4.34 -5.74 -7.84
N ALA A 99 3.46 -5.42 -8.79
CA ALA A 99 2.79 -6.43 -9.63
C ALA A 99 3.76 -7.21 -10.54
N ASN A 100 4.90 -6.61 -10.92
CA ASN A 100 5.96 -7.22 -11.72
C ASN A 100 7.12 -7.75 -10.87
N GLU A 101 6.94 -7.87 -9.55
CA GLU A 101 7.95 -8.40 -8.61
C GLU A 101 9.29 -7.62 -8.60
N LYS A 102 9.27 -6.35 -9.00
CA LYS A 102 10.44 -5.45 -8.99
C LYS A 102 10.57 -4.74 -7.64
N PHE A 103 10.73 -5.53 -6.58
CA PHE A 103 10.65 -5.05 -5.19
C PHE A 103 11.71 -3.98 -4.83
N PHE A 104 12.89 -4.02 -5.46
CA PHE A 104 13.93 -3.01 -5.22
C PHE A 104 13.50 -1.61 -5.70
N VAL A 105 12.68 -1.53 -6.76
CA VAL A 105 12.23 -0.27 -7.36
C VAL A 105 11.27 0.46 -6.41
N THR A 106 10.40 -0.26 -5.69
CA THR A 106 9.43 0.37 -4.77
C THR A 106 10.13 1.12 -3.64
N LYS A 107 11.25 0.60 -3.14
CA LYS A 107 12.07 1.27 -2.13
C LYS A 107 12.70 2.56 -2.69
N GLN A 108 13.30 2.48 -3.88
CA GLN A 108 13.90 3.65 -4.54
C GLN A 108 12.86 4.75 -4.82
N ILE A 109 11.65 4.36 -5.24
CA ILE A 109 10.57 5.32 -5.50
C ILE A 109 10.15 6.05 -4.21
N TYR A 110 10.06 5.35 -3.08
CA TYR A 110 9.75 5.99 -1.80
C TYR A 110 10.86 6.93 -1.35
N GLU A 111 12.12 6.52 -1.46
CA GLU A 111 13.28 7.38 -1.14
C GLU A 111 13.30 8.66 -2.00
N TYR A 112 13.00 8.53 -3.29
CA TYR A 112 12.84 9.66 -4.21
C TYR A 112 11.69 10.60 -3.78
N PHE A 113 10.56 10.04 -3.35
CA PHE A 113 9.45 10.85 -2.84
C PHE A 113 9.84 11.63 -1.59
N GLU A 114 10.47 10.99 -0.60
CA GLU A 114 10.91 11.66 0.62
C GLU A 114 11.94 12.76 0.33
N GLN A 115 12.87 12.52 -0.61
CA GLN A 115 13.88 13.50 -1.00
C GLN A 115 13.26 14.78 -1.60
N LEU A 116 12.23 14.65 -2.45
CA LEU A 116 11.66 15.79 -3.17
C LEU A 116 10.44 16.42 -2.50
N TYR A 117 9.63 15.63 -1.80
CA TYR A 117 8.34 16.04 -1.25
C TYR A 117 8.25 15.89 0.28
N GLY A 118 9.26 15.33 0.94
CA GLY A 118 9.23 15.03 2.37
C GLY A 118 9.01 16.25 3.29
N SER A 119 9.31 17.46 2.83
CA SER A 119 9.05 18.71 3.57
C SER A 119 7.59 19.17 3.51
N GLN A 120 6.77 18.60 2.61
CA GLN A 120 5.38 19.02 2.35
C GLN A 120 4.34 18.14 3.07
N ILE A 121 4.75 17.36 4.06
CA ILE A 121 3.92 16.38 4.78
C ILE A 121 2.75 16.98 5.58
N TYR A 122 2.68 18.31 5.71
CA TYR A 122 1.57 19.01 6.33
C TYR A 122 0.38 19.22 5.39
N ASP A 123 0.53 18.98 4.09
CA ASP A 123 -0.56 18.94 3.11
C ASP A 123 -1.23 17.56 3.14
N GLU A 124 -2.54 17.53 3.35
CA GLU A 124 -3.35 16.29 3.37
C GLU A 124 -3.17 15.46 2.09
N THR A 125 -3.03 16.11 0.94
CA THR A 125 -2.79 15.46 -0.34
C THR A 125 -1.44 14.76 -0.37
N MET A 126 -0.40 15.41 0.15
CA MET A 126 0.93 14.82 0.22
C MET A 126 1.00 13.70 1.25
N LEU A 127 0.30 13.85 2.37
CA LEU A 127 0.16 12.78 3.36
C LEU A 127 -0.53 11.55 2.78
N HIS A 128 -1.58 11.74 1.96
CA HIS A 128 -2.22 10.63 1.26
C HIS A 128 -1.23 9.87 0.35
N TRP A 129 -0.44 10.58 -0.45
CA TRP A 129 0.55 9.91 -1.32
C TRP A 129 1.68 9.26 -0.54
N LYS A 130 2.12 9.86 0.57
CA LYS A 130 3.09 9.26 1.49
C LYS A 130 2.56 7.94 2.04
N TYR A 131 1.31 7.92 2.50
CA TYR A 131 0.63 6.71 2.96
C TYR A 131 0.59 5.63 1.87
N GLU A 132 0.15 5.96 0.67
CA GLU A 132 0.07 5.00 -0.44
C GLU A 132 1.44 4.41 -0.80
N LEU A 133 2.50 5.23 -0.84
CA LEU A 133 3.86 4.75 -1.11
C LEU A 133 4.40 3.86 0.01
N LEU A 134 4.18 4.22 1.26
CA LEU A 134 4.54 3.40 2.41
C LEU A 134 3.80 2.07 2.41
N ARG A 135 2.49 2.08 2.14
CA ARG A 135 1.68 0.86 1.97
C ARG A 135 2.31 -0.05 0.92
N ILE A 136 2.63 0.48 -0.25
CA ILE A 136 3.24 -0.31 -1.34
C ILE A 136 4.62 -0.82 -0.94
N LYS A 137 5.44 -0.02 -0.23
CA LYS A 137 6.74 -0.43 0.30
C LYS A 137 6.60 -1.63 1.24
N ILE A 138 5.65 -1.60 2.18
CA ILE A 138 5.39 -2.71 3.10
C ILE A 138 4.90 -3.95 2.36
N GLU A 139 3.96 -3.80 1.44
CA GLU A 139 3.44 -4.93 0.66
C GLU A 139 4.51 -5.55 -0.25
N SER A 140 5.39 -4.72 -0.81
CA SER A 140 6.58 -5.13 -1.55
C SER A 140 7.56 -5.91 -0.68
N PHE A 141 7.81 -5.46 0.55
CA PHE A 141 8.64 -6.20 1.50
C PHE A 141 8.00 -7.54 1.90
N ALA A 142 6.70 -7.54 2.21
CA ALA A 142 5.96 -8.73 2.59
C ALA A 142 5.91 -9.78 1.46
N SER A 143 5.74 -9.33 0.22
CA SER A 143 5.74 -10.21 -0.96
C SER A 143 7.15 -10.67 -1.32
N GLY A 144 8.13 -9.76 -1.36
CA GLY A 144 9.47 -10.03 -1.88
C GLY A 144 10.35 -10.85 -0.96
N THR A 145 10.15 -10.78 0.35
CA THR A 145 10.85 -11.67 1.30
C THR A 145 10.23 -13.06 1.36
N GLY A 146 8.97 -13.23 0.95
CA GLY A 146 8.30 -14.54 0.96
C GLY A 146 8.41 -15.22 2.32
N ASP A 147 8.78 -16.50 2.32
CA ASP A 147 8.90 -17.30 3.55
C ASP A 147 10.25 -17.13 4.27
N SER A 148 11.19 -16.34 3.72
CA SER A 148 12.49 -16.09 4.35
C SER A 148 12.42 -15.18 5.58
N THR A 149 11.33 -14.42 5.71
CA THR A 149 11.10 -13.47 6.81
C THR A 149 9.76 -13.79 7.45
N SER A 150 9.73 -13.91 8.78
CA SER A 150 8.50 -14.22 9.51
C SER A 150 7.50 -13.05 9.46
N PHE A 151 6.23 -13.36 9.68
CA PHE A 151 5.16 -12.38 9.83
C PHE A 151 5.47 -11.41 10.98
N SER A 152 6.03 -11.88 12.10
CA SER A 152 6.40 -11.02 13.22
C SER A 152 7.43 -9.96 12.82
N GLU A 153 8.42 -10.32 12.00
CA GLU A 153 9.39 -9.33 11.50
C GLU A 153 8.77 -8.39 10.46
N LYS A 154 7.90 -8.90 9.57
CA LYS A 154 7.13 -8.04 8.65
C LYS A 154 6.22 -7.06 9.39
N TRP A 155 5.59 -7.51 10.48
CA TRP A 155 4.76 -6.68 11.35
C TRP A 155 5.58 -5.61 12.06
N LYS A 156 6.78 -5.96 12.53
CA LYS A 156 7.72 -5.01 13.10
C LYS A 156 8.14 -3.94 12.09
N VAL A 157 8.46 -4.31 10.85
CA VAL A 157 8.77 -3.36 9.77
C VAL A 157 7.57 -2.45 9.48
N PHE A 158 6.34 -2.99 9.45
CA PHE A 158 5.13 -2.16 9.35
C PHE A 158 5.06 -1.10 10.46
N LEU A 159 5.39 -1.47 11.69
CA LEU A 159 5.34 -0.52 12.80
C LEU A 159 6.42 0.57 12.69
N GLU A 160 7.66 0.17 12.37
CA GLU A 160 8.78 1.09 12.23
C GLU A 160 8.60 2.07 11.06
N ASP A 161 8.11 1.58 9.91
CA ASP A 161 8.02 2.37 8.68
C ASP A 161 6.67 3.11 8.50
N ILE A 162 5.59 2.64 9.11
CA ILE A 162 4.24 3.22 8.95
C ILE A 162 3.70 3.77 10.28
N ASP A 163 3.57 2.93 11.29
CA ASP A 163 2.89 3.27 12.56
C ASP A 163 3.57 4.44 13.30
N HIS A 164 4.91 4.43 13.40
CA HIS A 164 5.67 5.49 14.05
C HIS A 164 5.93 6.72 13.18
N VAL A 165 5.72 6.60 11.87
CA VAL A 165 6.05 7.66 10.88
C VAL A 165 4.83 8.51 10.52
N LEU A 166 3.65 7.90 10.43
CA LEU A 166 2.43 8.60 10.03
C LEU A 166 1.72 9.24 11.23
N PRO A 167 0.93 10.32 11.01
CA PRO A 167 0.15 10.93 12.07
C PRO A 167 -0.77 9.92 12.77
N ILE A 168 -0.96 10.09 14.07
CA ILE A 168 -1.80 9.24 14.94
C ILE A 168 -3.26 9.17 14.44
N SER A 169 -3.71 10.18 13.70
CA SER A 169 -5.04 10.22 13.07
C SER A 169 -5.18 9.33 11.83
N THR A 170 -4.09 8.77 11.31
CA THR A 170 -4.12 7.92 10.11
C THR A 170 -4.82 6.61 10.43
N THR A 171 -5.77 6.21 9.59
CA THR A 171 -6.53 4.96 9.71
C THR A 171 -6.04 3.92 8.72
N PHE A 172 -5.71 2.72 9.19
CA PHE A 172 -5.29 1.62 8.33
C PHE A 172 -6.42 0.64 8.05
N ASN A 173 -6.69 0.34 6.77
CA ASN A 173 -7.67 -0.67 6.39
C ASN A 173 -6.99 -2.00 6.06
N VAL A 174 -7.62 -3.10 6.42
CA VAL A 174 -7.07 -4.44 6.14
C VAL A 174 -6.97 -4.76 4.64
N ARG A 175 -7.79 -4.09 3.81
CA ARG A 175 -7.81 -4.30 2.35
C ARG A 175 -6.57 -3.75 1.66
N ASP A 176 -5.87 -2.85 2.33
CA ASP A 176 -4.65 -2.20 1.84
C ASP A 176 -3.44 -3.14 1.93
N PHE A 177 -3.55 -4.26 2.65
CA PHE A 177 -2.43 -5.16 2.96
C PHE A 177 -2.64 -6.65 2.58
N PRO A 178 -2.99 -6.98 1.32
CA PRO A 178 -3.21 -8.36 0.88
C PRO A 178 -2.01 -9.30 1.04
N HIS A 179 -0.78 -8.83 0.87
CA HIS A 179 0.45 -9.63 1.03
C HIS A 179 0.78 -9.86 2.50
N MET A 180 0.51 -8.91 3.40
CA MET A 180 0.57 -9.16 4.85
C MET A 180 -0.42 -10.25 5.29
N ILE A 181 -1.65 -10.24 4.76
CA ILE A 181 -2.64 -11.30 5.02
C ILE A 181 -2.09 -12.67 4.58
N LYS A 182 -1.51 -12.74 3.38
CA LYS A 182 -0.90 -13.99 2.85
C LYS A 182 0.30 -14.43 3.68
N ALA A 183 1.15 -13.50 4.11
CA ALA A 183 2.32 -13.80 4.94
C ALA A 183 1.90 -14.44 6.28
N LEU A 184 0.88 -13.89 6.94
CA LEU A 184 0.32 -14.50 8.17
C LEU A 184 -0.25 -15.90 7.90
N ALA A 185 -1.00 -16.08 6.80
CA ALA A 185 -1.57 -17.36 6.43
C ALA A 185 -0.49 -18.44 6.20
N ASN A 186 0.60 -18.05 5.53
CA ASN A 186 1.73 -18.94 5.27
C ASN A 186 2.42 -19.36 6.56
N ASP A 187 2.72 -18.42 7.45
CA ASP A 187 3.39 -18.72 8.72
C ASP A 187 2.53 -19.60 9.64
N LEU A 188 1.22 -19.37 9.67
CA LEU A 188 0.29 -20.24 10.40
C LEU A 188 0.27 -21.66 9.84
N ARG A 189 0.22 -21.82 8.52
CA ARG A 189 0.23 -23.13 7.87
C ARG A 189 1.55 -23.87 8.08
N ASN A 190 2.66 -23.15 8.10
CA ASN A 190 3.99 -23.72 8.26
C ASN A 190 4.37 -23.96 9.73
N GLY A 191 3.52 -23.54 10.69
CA GLY A 191 3.80 -23.66 12.12
C GLY A 191 4.89 -22.70 12.63
N ASN A 192 5.21 -21.66 11.85
CA ASN A 192 6.23 -20.65 12.21
C ASN A 192 5.72 -19.67 13.29
N ILE A 193 4.40 -19.51 13.38
CA ILE A 193 3.74 -18.67 14.39
C ILE A 193 2.58 -19.45 15.02
N THR A 194 2.47 -19.40 16.34
CA THR A 194 1.40 -20.07 17.09
C THR A 194 0.28 -19.12 17.46
N GLU A 195 -0.87 -19.69 17.83
CA GLU A 195 -1.98 -18.93 18.41
C GLU A 195 -1.56 -18.15 19.66
N GLU A 196 -0.74 -18.73 20.54
CA GLU A 196 -0.28 -18.02 21.74
C GLU A 196 0.57 -16.81 21.36
N SER A 197 1.48 -16.94 20.40
CA SER A 197 2.31 -15.83 19.94
C SER A 197 1.49 -14.67 19.37
N LEU A 198 0.44 -14.98 18.62
CA LEU A 198 -0.49 -13.97 18.10
C LEU A 198 -1.32 -13.29 19.19
N LEU A 199 -1.75 -14.05 20.21
CA LEU A 199 -2.43 -13.50 21.38
C LEU A 199 -1.49 -12.60 22.19
N GLU A 200 -0.23 -12.98 22.33
CA GLU A 200 0.78 -12.12 22.95
C GLU A 200 0.94 -10.81 22.19
N MET A 201 1.03 -10.85 20.85
CA MET A 201 1.11 -9.63 20.02
C MET A 201 -0.12 -8.72 20.17
N LEU A 202 -1.33 -9.28 20.37
CA LEU A 202 -2.57 -8.51 20.49
C LEU A 202 -2.82 -7.91 21.88
N PHE A 203 -2.38 -8.62 22.94
CA PHE A 203 -2.77 -8.31 24.31
C PHE A 203 -1.60 -7.94 25.24
N THR A 204 -0.37 -8.19 24.81
CA THR A 204 0.82 -8.00 25.65
C THR A 204 1.74 -6.96 25.02
N GLU A 205 1.74 -5.74 25.58
CA GLU A 205 2.60 -4.62 25.13
C GLU A 205 4.10 -4.83 25.40
N LYS A 206 4.53 -6.01 25.89
CA LYS A 206 5.88 -6.20 26.48
C LYS A 206 7.04 -6.04 25.50
N LYS A 207 6.83 -6.01 24.17
CA LYS A 207 7.91 -5.98 23.18
C LYS A 207 7.72 -5.03 21.99
N ILE A 208 6.51 -4.51 21.77
CA ILE A 208 6.17 -3.80 20.55
C ILE A 208 5.46 -2.49 20.92
N ASN A 209 6.13 -1.36 20.68
CA ASN A 209 5.55 -0.04 20.90
C ASN A 209 4.57 0.30 19.77
N ILE A 210 3.32 0.58 20.10
CA ILE A 210 2.27 0.95 19.14
C ILE A 210 2.00 2.45 19.28
N GLY A 211 2.32 3.21 18.24
CA GLY A 211 2.14 4.66 18.17
C GLY A 211 0.77 5.07 17.60
N ASN A 212 0.17 4.27 16.70
CA ASN A 212 -1.11 4.58 16.06
C ASN A 212 -2.25 3.67 16.56
N PRO A 213 -3.40 4.25 16.98
CA PRO A 213 -4.54 3.48 17.51
C PRO A 213 -5.21 2.55 16.49
N SER A 214 -4.92 2.68 15.19
CA SER A 214 -5.46 1.81 14.15
C SER A 214 -4.59 0.59 13.81
N SER A 215 -3.35 0.53 14.29
CA SER A 215 -2.43 -0.60 14.04
C SER A 215 -2.86 -1.89 14.73
N LEU A 216 -3.28 -1.81 15.99
CA LEU A 216 -3.71 -2.99 16.73
C LEU A 216 -5.05 -3.55 16.20
N PRO A 217 -6.06 -2.73 15.87
CA PRO A 217 -7.25 -3.18 15.13
C PRO A 217 -6.90 -3.79 13.76
N LEU A 218 -5.91 -3.25 13.04
CA LEU A 218 -5.44 -3.86 11.80
C LEU A 218 -4.89 -5.27 12.05
N LEU A 219 -4.06 -5.47 13.08
CA LEU A 219 -3.56 -6.79 13.45
C LEU A 219 -4.73 -7.75 13.72
N LEU A 220 -5.70 -7.35 14.56
CA LEU A 220 -6.91 -8.16 14.80
C LEU A 220 -7.60 -8.53 13.47
N ASN A 221 -7.78 -7.56 12.57
CA ASN A 221 -8.43 -7.79 11.28
C ASN A 221 -7.66 -8.80 10.42
N LEU A 222 -6.32 -8.72 10.40
CA LEU A 222 -5.47 -9.71 9.72
C LEU A 222 -5.70 -11.12 10.27
N LEU A 223 -5.80 -11.29 11.60
CA LEU A 223 -6.08 -12.57 12.24
C LEU A 223 -7.49 -13.10 11.93
N LEU A 224 -8.51 -12.23 12.02
CA LEU A 224 -9.91 -12.63 11.79
C LEU A 224 -10.12 -13.17 10.37
N LEU A 225 -9.36 -12.67 9.39
CA LEU A 225 -9.42 -13.13 8.01
C LEU A 225 -8.78 -14.50 7.76
N GLN A 226 -8.01 -15.05 8.71
CA GLN A 226 -7.30 -16.31 8.50
C GLN A 226 -8.25 -17.51 8.52
N PRO A 227 -8.22 -18.40 7.51
CA PRO A 227 -9.13 -19.55 7.46
C PRO A 227 -8.78 -20.63 8.49
N THR A 228 -7.56 -20.63 9.02
CA THR A 228 -7.06 -21.63 9.97
C THR A 228 -7.82 -21.62 11.30
N PHE A 229 -8.35 -20.46 11.71
CA PHE A 229 -9.06 -20.32 12.98
C PHE A 229 -10.56 -20.60 12.85
N THR A 230 -11.12 -21.26 13.87
CA THR A 230 -12.56 -21.51 13.97
C THR A 230 -13.34 -20.20 14.19
N ASN A 231 -14.62 -20.18 13.78
CA ASN A 231 -15.51 -19.05 14.04
C ASN A 231 -15.65 -18.73 15.54
N THR A 232 -15.67 -19.75 16.39
CA THR A 232 -15.73 -19.61 17.85
C THR A 232 -14.48 -18.90 18.37
N PHE A 233 -13.28 -19.34 17.97
CA PHE A 233 -12.03 -18.68 18.34
C PHE A 233 -12.01 -17.21 17.90
N LYS A 234 -12.42 -16.95 16.65
CA LYS A 234 -12.50 -15.59 16.09
C LYS A 234 -13.48 -14.70 16.86
N LEU A 235 -14.59 -15.26 17.33
CA LEU A 235 -15.56 -14.53 18.14
C LEU A 235 -15.01 -14.23 19.53
N ASP A 236 -14.34 -15.19 20.16
CA ASP A 236 -13.80 -15.03 21.51
C ASP A 236 -12.64 -14.03 21.54
N ILE A 237 -11.72 -14.10 20.57
CA ILE A 237 -10.63 -13.12 20.45
C ILE A 237 -11.17 -11.72 20.16
N PHE A 238 -12.18 -11.60 19.30
CA PHE A 238 -12.86 -10.34 19.03
C PHE A 238 -13.48 -9.76 20.31
N LYS A 239 -14.23 -10.55 21.08
CA LYS A 239 -14.85 -10.12 22.34
C LYS A 239 -13.79 -9.66 23.34
N LYS A 240 -12.75 -10.48 23.54
CA LYS A 240 -11.64 -10.17 24.44
C LYS A 240 -10.94 -8.87 24.04
N PHE A 241 -10.70 -8.67 22.74
CA PHE A 241 -10.08 -7.46 22.21
C PHE A 241 -10.80 -6.19 22.63
N TYR A 242 -12.13 -6.13 22.48
CA TYR A 242 -12.89 -4.93 22.85
C TYR A 242 -13.09 -4.73 24.34
N GLN A 243 -12.99 -5.80 25.13
CA GLN A 243 -12.98 -5.69 26.58
C GLN A 243 -11.65 -5.13 27.08
N THR A 244 -10.52 -5.57 26.50
CA THR A 244 -9.19 -5.07 26.87
C THR A 244 -8.93 -3.67 26.34
N HIS A 245 -9.35 -3.38 25.09
CA HIS A 245 -9.03 -2.14 24.37
C HIS A 245 -10.29 -1.36 23.99
N PRO A 246 -11.06 -0.83 24.96
CA PRO A 246 -12.36 -0.24 24.69
C PRO A 246 -12.29 1.06 23.85
N GLN A 247 -11.15 1.74 23.83
CA GLN A 247 -10.98 3.03 23.16
C GLN A 247 -10.67 2.93 21.66
N LEU A 248 -10.32 1.73 21.17
CA LEU A 248 -9.91 1.53 19.78
C LEU A 248 -11.12 1.37 18.84
N ASP A 249 -10.95 1.73 17.56
CA ASP A 249 -12.01 1.62 16.57
C ASP A 249 -12.37 0.16 16.28
N ARG A 250 -13.66 -0.06 16.01
CA ARG A 250 -14.30 -1.37 15.92
C ARG A 250 -14.98 -1.64 14.58
N LYS A 251 -15.16 -0.59 13.77
CA LYS A 251 -16.02 -0.63 12.58
C LYS A 251 -15.62 -1.73 11.61
N ASP A 252 -14.34 -1.81 11.28
CA ASP A 252 -13.84 -2.77 10.30
C ASP A 252 -13.89 -4.20 10.81
N SER A 253 -13.48 -4.44 12.06
CA SER A 253 -13.53 -5.79 12.64
C SER A 253 -14.98 -6.27 12.77
N LEU A 254 -15.92 -5.40 13.13
CA LEU A 254 -17.35 -5.73 13.13
C LEU A 254 -17.84 -6.13 11.74
N ILE A 255 -17.49 -5.37 10.70
CA ILE A 255 -17.85 -5.69 9.31
C ILE A 255 -17.28 -7.07 8.92
N ILE A 256 -16.02 -7.35 9.28
CA ILE A 256 -15.38 -8.64 9.01
C ILE A 256 -16.15 -9.77 9.72
N MET A 257 -16.44 -9.62 11.02
CA MET A 257 -17.17 -10.62 11.79
C MET A 257 -18.57 -10.89 11.25
N PHE A 258 -19.34 -9.85 10.89
CA PHE A 258 -20.67 -10.04 10.28
C PHE A 258 -20.61 -10.77 8.94
N LYS A 259 -19.55 -10.58 8.15
CA LYS A 259 -19.36 -11.32 6.90
C LYS A 259 -18.97 -12.77 7.16
N LEU A 260 -18.05 -13.01 8.09
CA LEU A 260 -17.53 -14.34 8.40
C LEU A 260 -18.59 -15.25 9.03
N LEU A 261 -19.41 -14.70 9.92
CA LEU A 261 -20.44 -15.45 10.64
C LEU A 261 -21.77 -15.54 9.86
N LYS A 262 -21.80 -15.11 8.60
CA LYS A 262 -23.00 -15.23 7.77
C LYS A 262 -23.32 -16.72 7.55
N GLY A 263 -24.48 -17.15 8.04
CA GLY A 263 -24.91 -18.56 7.98
C GLY A 263 -24.60 -19.36 9.25
N ASP A 264 -23.88 -18.79 10.21
CA ASP A 264 -23.64 -19.36 11.54
C ASP A 264 -24.56 -18.65 12.56
N GLY A 265 -25.81 -19.09 12.64
CA GLY A 265 -26.86 -18.42 13.42
C GLY A 265 -26.50 -18.28 14.91
N TYR A 266 -25.84 -19.29 15.49
CA TYR A 266 -25.41 -19.26 16.88
C TYR A 266 -24.36 -18.17 17.12
N ASN A 267 -23.22 -18.20 16.42
CA ASN A 267 -22.17 -17.22 16.63
C ASN A 267 -22.58 -15.81 16.20
N LEU A 268 -23.41 -15.68 15.15
CA LEU A 268 -23.97 -14.40 14.72
C LEU A 268 -24.86 -13.79 15.81
N SER A 269 -25.74 -14.59 16.44
CA SER A 269 -26.57 -14.09 17.55
C SER A 269 -25.72 -13.59 18.73
N GLN A 270 -24.66 -14.33 19.06
CA GLN A 270 -23.70 -13.96 20.10
C GLN A 270 -22.96 -12.65 19.79
N LEU A 271 -22.57 -12.43 18.53
CA LEU A 271 -21.96 -11.18 18.08
C LEU A 271 -22.94 -10.01 18.20
N VAL A 272 -24.21 -10.20 17.83
CA VAL A 272 -25.25 -9.16 17.91
C VAL A 272 -25.53 -8.76 19.35
N ILE A 273 -25.69 -9.73 20.25
CA ILE A 273 -25.87 -9.48 21.69
C ILE A 273 -24.70 -8.67 22.22
N PHE A 274 -23.47 -9.10 21.93
CA PHE A 274 -22.27 -8.42 22.38
C PHE A 274 -22.16 -6.98 21.85
N ALA A 275 -22.36 -6.79 20.55
CA ALA A 275 -22.30 -5.46 19.93
C ALA A 275 -23.41 -4.53 20.44
N THR A 276 -24.60 -5.05 20.73
CA THR A 276 -25.70 -4.27 21.32
C THR A 276 -25.39 -3.82 22.75
N ASN A 277 -24.77 -4.71 23.53
CA ASN A 277 -24.34 -4.40 24.90
C ASN A 277 -23.22 -3.34 24.92
N LEU A 278 -22.29 -3.42 23.95
CA LEU A 278 -21.20 -2.45 23.83
C LEU A 278 -21.69 -1.02 23.53
N ASP A 279 -22.75 -0.85 22.75
CA ASP A 279 -23.29 0.47 22.38
C ASP A 279 -24.43 0.95 23.31
N LYS A 280 -24.47 0.47 24.56
CA LYS A 280 -25.53 0.81 25.54
C LYS A 280 -26.95 0.63 24.97
N GLY A 281 -27.16 -0.43 24.19
CA GLY A 281 -28.46 -0.75 23.57
C GLY A 281 -28.76 -0.04 22.25
N LYS A 282 -27.85 0.79 21.71
CA LYS A 282 -27.99 1.40 20.38
C LYS A 282 -26.92 0.90 19.44
N LEU A 283 -27.11 -0.29 18.89
CA LEU A 283 -26.20 -0.87 17.89
C LEU A 283 -26.02 0.12 16.71
N LYS A 284 -24.93 0.91 16.73
CA LYS A 284 -24.62 1.87 15.66
C LYS A 284 -23.87 1.11 14.57
N LEU A 285 -24.60 0.22 13.90
CA LEU A 285 -24.07 -0.44 12.71
C LEU A 285 -23.86 0.59 11.60
N THR A 286 -22.75 0.45 10.89
CA THR A 286 -22.64 1.06 9.56
C THR A 286 -23.74 0.50 8.66
N SER A 287 -24.15 1.27 7.65
CA SER A 287 -25.18 0.85 6.69
C SER A 287 -24.86 -0.51 6.03
N LEU A 288 -23.57 -0.81 5.84
CA LEU A 288 -23.09 -2.10 5.33
C LEU A 288 -23.28 -3.24 6.33
N SER A 289 -22.92 -3.05 7.60
CA SER A 289 -23.13 -4.06 8.65
C SER A 289 -24.61 -4.35 8.88
N SER A 290 -25.47 -3.33 8.84
CA SER A 290 -26.92 -3.48 8.95
C SER A 290 -27.52 -4.29 7.78
N LYS A 291 -27.06 -4.06 6.55
CA LYS A 291 -27.45 -4.86 5.37
C LYS A 291 -27.00 -6.32 5.45
N LEU A 292 -25.83 -6.58 6.03
CA LEU A 292 -25.32 -7.94 6.18
C LEU A 292 -26.07 -8.71 7.26
N LEU A 293 -26.40 -8.05 8.38
CA LEU A 293 -27.20 -8.62 9.45
C LEU A 293 -28.61 -9.00 8.97
N THR A 294 -29.31 -8.10 8.28
CA THR A 294 -30.65 -8.37 7.73
C THR A 294 -30.66 -9.52 6.73
N LYS A 295 -29.63 -9.63 5.88
CA LYS A 295 -29.48 -10.77 4.94
C LYS A 295 -29.03 -12.08 5.59
N GLY A 296 -28.36 -12.02 6.73
CA GLY A 296 -27.93 -13.20 7.48
C GLY A 296 -29.10 -13.84 8.23
N ILE A 297 -30.03 -13.02 8.74
CA ILE A 297 -31.24 -13.45 9.46
C ILE A 297 -32.32 -13.97 8.49
N SER A 298 -32.38 -13.48 7.25
CA SER A 298 -33.38 -13.94 6.27
C SER A 298 -33.08 -15.30 5.62
N ASN A 299 -31.90 -15.88 5.86
CA ASN A 299 -31.45 -17.15 5.28
C ASN A 299 -31.38 -18.29 6.31
N THR A 300 -31.96 -18.08 7.49
CA THR A 300 -32.35 -19.13 8.46
C THR A 300 -33.85 -19.33 8.38
#